data_AF-A0A0K2GIH1-F1
#
_entry.id   AF-A0A0K2GIH1-F1
#
_cell.length_a   1.000
_cell.length_b   1.000
_cell.length_c   1.000
_cell.angle_alpha   90.00
_cell.angle_beta   90.00
_cell.angle_gamma   90.00
#
_symmetry.space_group_name_H-M   'P 1'
#
loop_
_entity.id
_entity.type
_entity.pdbx_description
1 polymer ?
#
loop_
_entity_poly.entity_id
_entity_poly.type
_entity_poly.pdbx_seq_one_letter_code
_entity_poly.pdbx_strand_id
1 'polypeptide(L)'
;MNSPMKSQQTRLRPSLPKEEILQQIGTLLDSPEDDLHAALMKELLAGLLKLRETNLDLLDLKIVNRAVKELRHAFGVFHGYRDRPKVSIFGSARTPPDDPNYHLACRFGRAVVEAGFMVITGGADGIMRACQEGAGRDNSFGVNIMLPFEQGPNATIADDPKLITFKYFFTRKLMFQKEANAIALFPGGFGTHDEGFEILTLAQTGKSDPQPIVCLQAPGCDYWDDWAAFITKQLLKRKLISEEDLNLFRIVDSAEAAVEEILGFYRRYHSIRFVGRQLALRMKTPISAEQLEQIEQKFGDLLSEGRFELRGALEEELDEPALKDLPRLVFNFNRRSASRLRQLIDHVNRL
;
A
#
# COMPACT_ATOMS: atom_id res chain seq x y z
N MET A 1 55.05 -5.32 -12.45
CA MET A 1 54.67 -6.64 -11.91
C MET A 1 53.15 -6.67 -11.78
N ASN A 2 52.53 -7.57 -12.53
CA ASN A 2 51.08 -7.74 -12.68
C ASN A 2 50.41 -8.08 -11.34
N SER A 3 49.41 -7.28 -10.93
CA SER A 3 48.42 -7.72 -9.94
C SER A 3 47.30 -8.49 -10.66
N PRO A 4 46.92 -9.69 -10.20
CA PRO A 4 45.95 -10.52 -10.90
C PRO A 4 44.53 -9.98 -10.67
N MET A 5 43.78 -9.86 -11.77
CA MET A 5 42.33 -9.70 -11.74
C MET A 5 41.70 -10.82 -10.90
N LYS A 6 41.10 -10.48 -9.76
CA LYS A 6 40.18 -11.38 -9.06
C LYS A 6 38.96 -11.57 -9.96
N SER A 7 38.82 -12.75 -10.54
CA SER A 7 37.61 -13.19 -11.22
C SER A 7 36.44 -13.12 -10.24
N GLN A 8 35.45 -12.27 -10.54
CA GLN A 8 34.16 -12.34 -9.90
C GLN A 8 33.46 -13.61 -10.39
N GLN A 9 33.71 -14.72 -9.71
CA GLN A 9 32.83 -15.89 -9.80
C GLN A 9 31.49 -15.49 -9.22
N THR A 10 30.55 -15.17 -10.10
CA THR A 10 29.12 -15.05 -9.81
C THR A 10 28.69 -16.35 -9.12
N ARG A 11 28.50 -16.31 -7.80
CA ARG A 11 27.89 -17.42 -7.05
C ARG A 11 26.46 -17.64 -7.58
N LEU A 12 26.32 -18.46 -8.61
CA LEU A 12 25.05 -19.01 -9.04
C LEU A 12 24.55 -19.88 -7.88
N ARG A 13 23.45 -19.46 -7.25
CA ARG A 13 22.70 -20.30 -6.30
C ARG A 13 22.25 -21.57 -7.04
N PRO A 14 22.11 -22.73 -6.35
CA PRO A 14 21.79 -23.99 -7.02
C PRO A 14 20.51 -23.83 -7.83
N SER A 15 20.63 -23.94 -9.15
CA SER A 15 19.49 -24.15 -10.04
C SER A 15 18.95 -25.55 -9.76
N LEU A 16 17.63 -25.69 -9.72
CA LEU A 16 16.99 -27.00 -9.69
C LEU A 16 17.59 -27.88 -10.82
N PRO A 17 17.79 -29.19 -10.61
CA PRO A 17 18.21 -30.10 -11.66
C PRO A 17 17.32 -29.97 -12.90
N LYS A 18 17.89 -30.13 -14.10
CA LYS A 18 17.16 -29.99 -15.37
C LYS A 18 15.90 -30.86 -15.42
N GLU A 19 15.99 -32.10 -14.94
CA GLU A 19 14.87 -33.04 -14.90
C GLU A 19 13.74 -32.55 -14.01
N GLU A 20 14.06 -32.00 -12.84
CA GLU A 20 13.07 -31.42 -11.93
C GLU A 20 12.40 -30.18 -12.56
N ILE A 21 13.16 -29.32 -13.24
CA ILE A 21 12.60 -28.18 -13.97
C ILE A 21 11.63 -28.65 -15.06
N LEU A 22 12.02 -29.63 -15.87
CA LEU A 22 11.18 -30.15 -16.95
C LEU A 22 9.91 -30.81 -16.39
N GLN A 23 10.03 -31.54 -15.29
CA GLN A 23 8.89 -32.14 -14.61
C GLN A 23 7.91 -31.07 -14.10
N GLN A 24 8.41 -30.05 -13.38
CA GLN A 24 7.56 -28.96 -12.88
C GLN A 24 6.89 -28.17 -14.01
N ILE A 25 7.60 -27.92 -15.12
CA ILE A 25 7.03 -27.29 -16.31
C ILE A 25 5.95 -28.19 -16.92
N GLY A 26 6.19 -29.49 -17.07
CA GLY A 26 5.20 -30.44 -17.58
C GLY A 26 3.92 -30.42 -16.75
N THR A 27 4.03 -30.56 -15.43
CA THR A 27 2.88 -30.49 -14.51
C THR A 27 2.11 -29.16 -14.63
N LEU A 28 2.81 -28.03 -14.76
CA LEU A 28 2.15 -26.74 -14.96
C LEU A 28 1.41 -26.67 -16.30
N LEU A 29 2.02 -27.15 -17.38
CA LEU A 29 1.40 -27.13 -18.72
C LEU A 29 0.16 -28.02 -18.79
N ASP A 30 0.19 -29.17 -18.11
CA ASP A 30 -0.92 -30.12 -18.03
C ASP A 30 -2.06 -29.67 -17.10
N SER A 31 -1.87 -28.59 -16.33
CA SER A 31 -2.90 -28.07 -15.43
C SER A 31 -4.11 -27.52 -16.23
N PRO A 32 -5.35 -27.60 -15.71
CA PRO A 32 -6.55 -27.13 -16.41
C PRO A 32 -6.49 -25.64 -16.82
N GLU A 33 -7.21 -25.26 -17.87
CA GLU A 33 -7.26 -23.87 -18.36
C GLU A 33 -8.21 -22.98 -17.56
N ASP A 34 -9.19 -23.56 -16.87
CA ASP A 34 -10.13 -22.88 -15.98
C ASP A 34 -9.52 -22.57 -14.60
N ASP A 35 -8.35 -23.12 -14.28
CA ASP A 35 -7.55 -22.69 -13.14
C ASP A 35 -6.80 -21.39 -13.48
N LEU A 36 -7.33 -20.27 -12.96
CA LEU A 36 -6.75 -18.94 -13.14
C LEU A 36 -5.29 -18.86 -12.64
N HIS A 37 -4.93 -19.57 -11.57
CA HIS A 37 -3.55 -19.57 -11.08
C HIS A 37 -2.63 -20.27 -12.07
N ALA A 38 -3.02 -21.43 -12.59
CA ALA A 38 -2.28 -22.12 -13.64
C ALA A 38 -2.19 -21.28 -14.92
N ALA A 39 -3.27 -20.62 -15.34
CA ALA A 39 -3.28 -19.74 -16.51
C ALA A 39 -2.26 -18.59 -16.39
N LEU A 40 -2.25 -17.88 -15.26
CA LEU A 40 -1.28 -16.80 -15.00
C LEU A 40 0.17 -17.34 -14.94
N MET A 41 0.38 -18.50 -14.34
CA MET A 41 1.71 -19.14 -14.29
C MET A 41 2.21 -19.55 -15.69
N LYS A 42 1.33 -20.05 -16.55
CA LYS A 42 1.64 -20.34 -17.97
C LYS A 42 1.96 -19.07 -18.74
N GLU A 43 1.23 -17.97 -18.51
CA GLU A 43 1.50 -16.67 -19.12
C GLU A 43 2.87 -16.12 -18.72
N LEU A 44 3.23 -16.21 -17.43
CA LEU A 44 4.56 -15.83 -16.94
C LEU A 44 5.67 -16.67 -17.58
N LEU A 45 5.47 -17.99 -17.73
CA LEU A 45 6.42 -18.87 -18.41
C LEU A 45 6.58 -18.47 -19.89
N ALA A 46 5.48 -18.21 -20.60
CA ALA A 46 5.53 -17.75 -21.98
C ALA A 46 6.23 -16.39 -22.10
N GLY A 47 6.00 -15.47 -21.16
CA GLY A 47 6.71 -14.19 -21.09
C GLY A 47 8.22 -14.36 -20.95
N LEU A 48 8.68 -15.29 -20.10
CA LEU A 48 10.11 -15.61 -19.96
C LEU A 48 10.73 -16.15 -21.25
N LEU A 49 9.99 -16.97 -22.02
CA LEU A 49 10.44 -17.45 -23.33
C LEU A 49 10.54 -16.31 -24.35
N LYS A 50 9.56 -15.40 -24.38
CA LYS A 50 9.59 -14.21 -25.26
C LYS A 50 10.76 -13.26 -24.96
N LEU A 51 11.20 -13.17 -23.70
CA LEU A 51 12.40 -12.37 -23.35
C LEU A 51 13.66 -12.86 -24.08
N ARG A 52 13.77 -14.18 -24.32
CA ARG A 52 14.89 -14.76 -25.08
C ARG A 52 14.89 -14.28 -26.54
N GLU A 53 13.71 -14.11 -27.13
CA GLU A 53 13.54 -13.66 -28.52
C GLU A 53 13.78 -12.15 -28.68
N THR A 54 13.58 -11.39 -27.60
CA THR A 54 13.64 -9.92 -27.60
C THR A 54 15.08 -9.37 -27.63
N ASN A 55 16.12 -10.21 -27.49
CA ASN A 55 17.54 -9.81 -27.49
C ASN A 55 17.85 -8.63 -26.54
N LEU A 56 17.31 -8.67 -25.33
CA LEU A 56 17.61 -7.67 -24.29
C LEU A 56 19.09 -7.68 -23.90
N ASP A 57 19.60 -6.51 -23.51
CA ASP A 57 20.96 -6.42 -22.99
C ASP A 57 21.08 -7.05 -21.59
N LEU A 58 22.33 -7.19 -21.12
CA LEU A 58 22.61 -7.81 -19.83
C LEU A 58 22.07 -7.00 -18.64
N LEU A 59 21.98 -5.67 -18.76
CA LEU A 59 21.50 -4.80 -17.70
C LEU A 59 20.00 -4.97 -17.51
N ASP A 60 19.24 -4.97 -18.61
CA ASP A 60 17.79 -5.18 -18.63
C ASP A 60 17.43 -6.55 -18.05
N LEU A 61 18.13 -7.61 -18.47
CA LEU A 61 17.93 -8.96 -17.92
C LEU A 61 18.23 -9.03 -16.41
N LYS A 62 19.23 -8.28 -15.93
CA LYS A 62 19.51 -8.18 -14.50
C LYS A 62 18.40 -7.46 -13.74
N ILE A 63 17.81 -6.41 -14.31
CA ILE A 63 16.68 -5.69 -13.72
C ILE A 63 15.48 -6.63 -13.58
N VAL A 64 15.05 -7.28 -14.66
CA VAL A 64 13.91 -8.21 -14.64
C VAL A 64 14.14 -9.33 -13.64
N ASN A 65 15.28 -10.03 -13.71
CA ASN A 65 15.59 -11.15 -12.82
C ASN A 65 15.61 -10.73 -11.34
N ARG A 66 16.15 -9.53 -11.05
CA ARG A 66 16.21 -9.04 -9.67
C ARG A 66 14.83 -8.57 -9.17
N ALA A 67 14.05 -7.88 -10.00
CA ALA A 67 12.69 -7.46 -9.67
C ALA A 67 11.80 -8.66 -9.37
N VAL A 68 11.80 -9.69 -10.22
CA VAL A 68 11.03 -10.93 -9.99
C VAL A 68 11.44 -11.61 -8.68
N LYS A 69 12.74 -11.66 -8.37
CA LYS A 69 13.23 -12.24 -7.11
C LYS A 69 12.79 -11.45 -5.88
N GLU A 70 12.82 -10.12 -5.96
CA GLU A 70 12.38 -9.23 -4.87
C GLU A 70 10.88 -9.36 -4.63
N LEU A 71 10.07 -9.29 -5.68
CA LEU A 71 8.61 -9.42 -5.58
C LEU A 71 8.21 -10.79 -5.03
N ARG A 72 8.77 -11.88 -5.57
CA ARG A 72 8.50 -13.24 -5.08
C ARG A 72 8.85 -13.39 -3.60
N HIS A 73 10.01 -12.87 -3.18
CA HIS A 73 10.42 -12.96 -1.78
C HIS A 73 9.50 -12.15 -0.88
N ALA A 74 9.21 -10.90 -1.24
CA ALA A 74 8.35 -10.01 -0.47
C ALA A 74 6.93 -10.56 -0.35
N PHE A 75 6.32 -11.00 -1.47
CA PHE A 75 5.01 -11.65 -1.46
C PHE A 75 4.98 -12.87 -0.55
N GLY A 76 6.03 -13.70 -0.56
CA GLY A 76 6.14 -14.85 0.33
C GLY A 76 6.19 -14.46 1.81
N VAL A 77 6.92 -13.40 2.15
CA VAL A 77 7.03 -12.90 3.54
C VAL A 77 5.70 -12.33 4.02
N PHE A 78 5.01 -11.53 3.21
CA PHE A 78 3.72 -10.93 3.56
C PHE A 78 2.55 -11.93 3.52
N HIS A 79 2.65 -13.03 2.77
CA HIS A 79 1.56 -13.99 2.57
C HIS A 79 0.96 -14.50 3.89
N GLY A 80 1.80 -14.85 4.86
CA GLY A 80 1.36 -15.36 6.16
C GLY A 80 0.67 -14.34 7.07
N TYR A 81 0.57 -13.08 6.64
CA TYR A 81 0.03 -11.97 7.45
C TYR A 81 -1.10 -11.22 6.74
N ARG A 82 -1.69 -11.79 5.67
CA ARG A 82 -2.72 -11.09 4.87
C ARG A 82 -3.98 -10.75 5.65
N ASP A 83 -4.33 -11.55 6.65
CA ASP A 83 -5.52 -11.33 7.47
C ASP A 83 -5.34 -10.26 8.55
N ARG A 84 -4.11 -9.76 8.74
CA ARG A 84 -3.82 -8.66 9.66
C ARG A 84 -3.67 -7.36 8.89
N PRO A 85 -4.48 -6.33 9.18
CA PRO A 85 -4.36 -5.06 8.49
C PRO A 85 -3.07 -4.35 8.91
N LYS A 86 -2.54 -3.48 8.05
CA LYS A 86 -1.21 -2.88 8.26
C LYS A 86 -1.22 -1.39 7.99
N VAL A 87 -0.37 -0.66 8.71
CA VAL A 87 -0.13 0.77 8.50
C VAL A 87 1.29 0.94 7.95
N SER A 88 1.43 1.52 6.77
CA SER A 88 2.73 1.96 6.25
C SER A 88 3.08 3.31 6.83
N ILE A 89 4.25 3.40 7.48
CA ILE A 89 4.67 4.58 8.23
C ILE A 89 5.95 5.15 7.66
N PHE A 90 5.93 6.45 7.38
CA PHE A 90 7.04 7.20 6.83
C PHE A 90 7.38 8.41 7.71
N GLY A 91 8.66 8.76 7.75
CA GLY A 91 9.16 9.88 8.52
C GLY A 91 10.68 9.95 8.44
N SER A 92 11.26 10.99 9.04
CA SER A 92 12.71 11.20 9.01
C SER A 92 13.48 10.03 9.64
N ALA A 93 14.52 9.56 8.94
CA ALA A 93 15.53 8.66 9.49
C ALA A 93 16.50 9.34 10.48
N ARG A 94 16.38 10.66 10.65
CA ARG A 94 17.31 11.51 11.41
C ARG A 94 16.70 12.11 12.68
N THR A 95 15.42 11.87 12.95
CA THR A 95 14.77 12.38 14.16
C THR A 95 15.41 11.74 15.39
N PRO A 96 15.95 12.53 16.34
CA PRO A 96 16.59 11.98 17.52
C PRO A 96 15.56 11.46 18.54
N PRO A 97 15.96 10.54 19.46
CA PRO A 97 15.03 9.94 20.42
C PRO A 97 14.35 10.88 21.41
N ASP A 98 14.90 12.07 21.64
CA ASP A 98 14.38 13.13 22.51
C ASP A 98 13.42 14.10 21.78
N ASP A 99 13.26 13.95 20.45
CA ASP A 99 12.31 14.75 19.68
C ASP A 99 10.85 14.38 20.03
N PRO A 100 9.95 15.35 20.23
CA PRO A 100 8.53 15.08 20.48
C PRO A 100 7.86 14.20 19.42
N ASN A 101 8.26 14.29 18.15
CA ASN A 101 7.75 13.43 17.07
C ASN A 101 8.25 12.00 17.20
N TYR A 102 9.45 11.76 17.76
CA TYR A 102 9.91 10.41 18.07
C TYR A 102 9.00 9.76 19.12
N HIS A 103 8.69 10.49 20.20
CA HIS A 103 7.78 10.00 21.23
C HIS A 103 6.37 9.78 20.70
N LEU A 104 5.87 10.68 19.84
CA LEU A 104 4.58 10.50 19.17
C LEU A 104 4.58 9.25 18.28
N ALA A 105 5.64 9.03 17.50
CA ALA A 105 5.80 7.86 16.65
C ALA A 105 5.81 6.55 17.44
N CYS A 106 6.47 6.52 18.60
CA CYS A 106 6.45 5.38 19.51
C CYS A 106 5.05 5.13 20.09
N ARG A 107 4.35 6.18 20.56
CA ARG A 107 2.96 6.04 21.02
C ARG A 107 2.02 5.56 19.90
N PHE A 108 2.18 6.09 18.70
CA PHE A 108 1.39 5.70 17.54
C PHE A 108 1.62 4.24 17.16
N GLY A 109 2.87 3.77 17.10
CA GLY A 109 3.18 2.36 16.85
C GLY A 109 2.49 1.41 17.84
N ARG A 110 2.45 1.78 19.13
CA ARG A 110 1.73 1.02 20.14
C ARG A 110 0.21 1.04 19.91
N ALA A 111 -0.37 2.23 19.73
CA ALA A 111 -1.81 2.39 19.55
C ALA A 111 -2.34 1.66 18.30
N VAL A 112 -1.57 1.66 17.22
CA VAL A 112 -1.88 0.91 15.99
C VAL A 112 -1.95 -0.60 16.26
N VAL A 113 -1.02 -1.15 17.04
CA VAL A 113 -1.02 -2.56 17.42
C VAL A 113 -2.18 -2.91 18.36
N GLU A 114 -2.47 -2.04 19.33
CA GLU A 114 -3.64 -2.19 20.22
C GLU A 114 -4.96 -2.18 19.43
N ALA A 115 -5.01 -1.45 18.31
CA ALA A 115 -6.13 -1.45 17.37
C ALA A 115 -6.16 -2.67 16.42
N GLY A 116 -5.22 -3.62 16.56
CA GLY A 116 -5.17 -4.88 15.80
C GLY A 116 -4.35 -4.84 14.51
N PHE A 117 -3.66 -3.73 14.22
CA PHE A 117 -2.85 -3.58 13.01
C PHE A 117 -1.39 -4.00 13.23
N MET A 118 -0.66 -4.21 12.14
CA MET A 118 0.79 -4.29 12.11
C MET A 118 1.37 -3.00 11.51
N VAL A 119 2.66 -2.74 11.73
CA VAL A 119 3.36 -1.59 11.15
C VAL A 119 4.33 -2.02 10.06
N ILE A 120 4.41 -1.26 8.98
CA ILE A 120 5.41 -1.40 7.92
C ILE A 120 6.22 -0.11 7.91
N THR A 121 7.55 -0.21 8.05
CA THR A 121 8.44 0.95 7.94
C THR A 121 9.59 0.65 7.00
N GLY A 122 10.40 1.66 6.68
CA GLY A 122 11.65 1.47 5.94
C GLY A 122 12.73 0.74 6.74
N GLY A 123 12.57 0.56 8.06
CA GLY A 123 13.48 -0.19 8.91
C GLY A 123 14.78 0.53 9.30
N ALA A 124 14.95 1.82 8.97
CA ALA A 124 16.07 2.62 9.44
C ALA A 124 15.79 3.26 10.81
N ASP A 125 16.68 4.12 11.30
CA ASP A 125 16.55 4.87 12.55
C ASP A 125 15.47 5.98 12.49
N GLY A 126 15.42 6.83 13.51
CA GLY A 126 14.49 7.94 13.62
C GLY A 126 13.04 7.49 13.80
N ILE A 127 12.12 8.12 13.07
CA ILE A 127 10.68 7.83 13.18
C ILE A 127 10.37 6.36 12.89
N MET A 128 11.05 5.75 11.92
CA MET A 128 10.83 4.36 11.54
C MET A 128 11.14 3.41 12.70
N ARG A 129 12.27 3.63 13.37
CA ARG A 129 12.64 2.90 14.58
C ARG A 129 11.66 3.18 15.72
N ALA A 130 11.30 4.44 15.97
CA ALA A 130 10.37 4.80 17.04
C ALA A 130 9.04 4.05 16.91
N CYS A 131 8.47 3.98 15.71
CA CYS A 131 7.24 3.25 15.44
C CYS A 131 7.38 1.75 15.71
N GLN A 132 8.50 1.15 15.28
CA GLN A 132 8.75 -0.27 15.51
C GLN A 132 8.99 -0.58 17.00
N GLU A 133 9.66 0.31 17.74
CA GLU A 133 9.81 0.20 19.20
C GLU A 133 8.44 0.21 19.90
N GLY A 134 7.54 1.10 19.46
CA GLY A 134 6.16 1.17 19.97
C GLY A 134 5.32 -0.06 19.65
N ALA A 135 5.40 -0.54 18.40
CA ALA A 135 4.64 -1.70 17.92
C ALA A 135 5.18 -3.05 18.40
N GLY A 136 6.47 -3.10 18.74
CA GLY A 136 7.20 -4.33 19.00
C GLY A 136 7.58 -5.09 17.73
N ARG A 137 8.61 -5.93 17.85
CA ARG A 137 9.20 -6.70 16.74
C ARG A 137 8.20 -7.62 16.04
N ASP A 138 7.33 -8.30 16.79
CA ASP A 138 6.39 -9.27 16.25
C ASP A 138 5.32 -8.64 15.34
N ASN A 139 5.02 -7.35 15.55
CA ASN A 139 4.04 -6.61 14.78
C ASN A 139 4.67 -5.66 13.74
N SER A 140 5.97 -5.79 13.48
CA SER A 140 6.72 -4.87 12.63
C SER A 140 7.25 -5.55 11.37
N PHE A 141 7.10 -4.89 10.23
CA PHE A 141 7.83 -5.19 8.99
C PHE A 141 8.88 -4.11 8.73
N GLY A 142 10.01 -4.54 8.16
CA GLY A 142 11.04 -3.65 7.64
C GLY A 142 11.18 -3.84 6.14
N VAL A 143 10.82 -2.83 5.36
CA VAL A 143 10.95 -2.82 3.89
C VAL A 143 12.14 -1.92 3.56
N ASN A 144 13.34 -2.47 3.73
CA ASN A 144 14.60 -1.74 3.65
C ASN A 144 15.11 -1.58 2.20
N ILE A 145 16.00 -0.63 1.96
CA ILE A 145 16.62 -0.38 0.65
C ILE A 145 18.15 -0.48 0.76
N MET A 146 18.81 -1.09 -0.22
CA MET A 146 20.27 -1.11 -0.28
C MET A 146 20.79 0.24 -0.74
N LEU A 147 21.40 1.00 0.18
CA LEU A 147 22.14 2.22 -0.14
C LEU A 147 23.64 2.03 0.12
N PRO A 148 24.51 2.69 -0.66
CA PRO A 148 25.96 2.56 -0.52
C PRO A 148 26.55 3.13 0.79
N PHE A 149 25.80 3.96 1.52
CA PHE A 149 26.29 4.73 2.68
C PHE A 149 25.38 4.66 3.92
N GLU A 150 24.26 3.93 3.86
CA GLU A 150 23.26 3.94 4.92
C GLU A 150 23.62 2.96 6.03
N GLN A 151 23.25 3.32 7.27
CA GLN A 151 23.33 2.41 8.40
C GLN A 151 22.34 1.26 8.18
N GLY A 152 22.68 0.07 8.65
CA GLY A 152 21.83 -1.12 8.52
C GLY A 152 20.45 -0.95 9.15
N PRO A 153 19.60 -2.00 9.13
CA PRO A 153 18.31 -1.95 9.81
C PRO A 153 18.47 -1.57 11.29
N ASN A 154 17.48 -0.88 11.85
CA ASN A 154 17.47 -0.57 13.27
C ASN A 154 17.39 -1.86 14.12
N ALA A 155 17.77 -1.74 15.40
CA ALA A 155 17.90 -2.86 16.31
C ALA A 155 16.59 -3.64 16.55
N THR A 156 15.42 -3.01 16.36
CA THR A 156 14.13 -3.64 16.63
C THR A 156 13.80 -4.75 15.63
N ILE A 157 14.13 -4.53 14.35
CA ILE A 157 13.80 -5.45 13.24
C ILE A 157 15.02 -6.16 12.65
N ALA A 158 16.23 -5.85 13.14
CA ALA A 158 17.46 -6.51 12.73
C ALA A 158 17.33 -8.04 12.89
N ASP A 159 17.76 -8.77 11.86
CA ASP A 159 17.72 -10.24 11.76
C ASP A 159 16.32 -10.87 11.81
N ASP A 160 15.25 -10.09 11.68
CA ASP A 160 13.87 -10.62 11.61
C ASP A 160 13.54 -11.12 10.19
N PRO A 161 12.83 -12.25 10.02
CA PRO A 161 12.38 -12.69 8.69
C PRO A 161 11.42 -11.70 8.00
N LYS A 162 10.80 -10.78 8.74
CA LYS A 162 9.97 -9.68 8.21
C LYS A 162 10.79 -8.46 7.74
N LEU A 163 12.12 -8.52 7.85
CA LEU A 163 13.02 -7.54 7.25
C LEU A 163 13.36 -7.97 5.80
N ILE A 164 12.86 -7.22 4.83
CA ILE A 164 13.05 -7.44 3.41
C ILE A 164 13.92 -6.32 2.86
N THR A 165 15.04 -6.67 2.24
CA THR A 165 15.99 -5.69 1.67
C THR A 165 15.90 -5.66 0.15
N PHE A 166 15.46 -4.51 -0.38
CA PHE A 166 15.29 -4.26 -1.80
C PHE A 166 16.53 -3.62 -2.42
N LYS A 167 16.73 -3.84 -3.72
CA LYS A 167 17.69 -3.11 -4.55
C LYS A 167 17.02 -1.93 -5.25
N TYR A 168 15.79 -2.14 -5.71
CA TYR A 168 15.08 -1.14 -6.50
C TYR A 168 14.02 -0.43 -5.66
N PHE A 169 13.94 0.89 -5.82
CA PHE A 169 12.93 1.69 -5.15
C PHE A 169 11.51 1.31 -5.59
N PHE A 170 11.28 1.01 -6.87
CA PHE A 170 9.93 0.73 -7.37
C PHE A 170 9.32 -0.56 -6.80
N THR A 171 10.11 -1.63 -6.61
CA THR A 171 9.63 -2.86 -5.97
C THR A 171 9.34 -2.65 -4.49
N ARG A 172 10.16 -1.84 -3.81
CA ARG A 172 9.95 -1.42 -2.42
C ARG A 172 8.67 -0.61 -2.24
N LYS A 173 8.50 0.43 -3.05
CA LYS A 173 7.33 1.33 -3.05
C LYS A 173 6.03 0.57 -3.27
N LEU A 174 6.04 -0.38 -4.22
CA LEU A 174 4.91 -1.27 -4.45
C LEU A 174 4.51 -2.03 -3.18
N MET A 175 5.45 -2.52 -2.37
CA MET A 175 5.11 -3.25 -1.14
C MET A 175 4.48 -2.34 -0.09
N PHE A 176 4.98 -1.11 0.08
CA PHE A 176 4.37 -0.15 1.02
C PHE A 176 2.91 0.13 0.68
N GLN A 177 2.58 0.29 -0.60
CA GLN A 177 1.22 0.57 -1.03
C GLN A 177 0.34 -0.67 -1.00
N LYS A 178 0.81 -1.78 -1.56
CA LYS A 178 0.02 -3.00 -1.77
C LYS A 178 -0.34 -3.70 -0.46
N GLU A 179 0.52 -3.62 0.54
CA GLU A 179 0.36 -4.35 1.81
C GLU A 179 -0.25 -3.49 2.92
N ALA A 180 -0.47 -2.19 2.68
CA ALA A 180 -1.05 -1.27 3.64
C ALA A 180 -2.57 -1.14 3.50
N ASN A 181 -3.21 -0.89 4.63
CA ASN A 181 -4.60 -0.49 4.75
C ASN A 181 -4.72 0.95 5.28
N ALA A 182 -3.62 1.56 5.70
CA ALA A 182 -3.57 2.96 6.08
C ALA A 182 -2.14 3.47 5.94
N ILE A 183 -2.00 4.79 5.77
CA ILE A 183 -0.72 5.46 5.63
C ILE A 183 -0.56 6.47 6.75
N ALA A 184 0.61 6.48 7.39
CA ALA A 184 0.97 7.48 8.38
C ALA A 184 2.25 8.21 7.96
N LEU A 185 2.17 9.54 7.90
CA LEU A 185 3.28 10.43 7.55
C LEU A 185 3.65 11.28 8.76
N PHE A 186 4.91 11.19 9.18
CA PHE A 186 5.52 12.06 10.19
C PHE A 186 6.46 13.08 9.52
N PRO A 187 6.89 14.15 10.23
CA PRO A 187 7.87 15.09 9.69
C PRO A 187 9.11 14.39 9.13
N GLY A 188 9.52 14.79 7.93
CA GLY A 188 10.46 14.01 7.13
C GLY A 188 11.16 14.76 6.02
N GLY A 189 12.17 14.12 5.42
CA GLY A 189 12.92 14.70 4.30
C GLY A 189 12.30 14.37 2.94
N PHE A 190 13.14 14.33 1.91
CA PHE A 190 12.71 13.97 0.55
C PHE A 190 12.12 12.56 0.45
N GLY A 191 12.64 11.58 1.20
CA GLY A 191 12.09 10.22 1.17
C GLY A 191 10.62 10.18 1.64
N THR A 192 10.29 10.90 2.71
CA THR A 192 8.90 10.99 3.20
C THR A 192 8.00 11.69 2.21
N HIS A 193 8.47 12.75 1.55
CA HIS A 193 7.68 13.44 0.53
C HIS A 193 7.53 12.64 -0.76
N ASP A 194 8.57 11.92 -1.20
CA ASP A 194 8.52 11.01 -2.35
C ASP A 194 7.39 9.98 -2.16
N GLU A 195 7.37 9.30 -1.01
CA GLU A 195 6.30 8.36 -0.68
C GLU A 195 4.95 9.05 -0.49
N GLY A 196 4.91 10.17 0.25
CA GLY A 196 3.67 10.90 0.50
C GLY A 196 3.00 11.38 -0.79
N PHE A 197 3.75 11.96 -1.74
CA PHE A 197 3.20 12.41 -3.02
C PHE A 197 2.86 11.26 -3.95
N GLU A 198 3.61 10.15 -3.95
CA GLU A 198 3.25 8.95 -4.72
C GLU A 198 1.89 8.41 -4.25
N ILE A 199 1.71 8.27 -2.94
CA ILE A 199 0.47 7.78 -2.32
C ILE A 199 -0.71 8.70 -2.65
N LEU A 200 -0.53 10.02 -2.49
CA LEU A 200 -1.56 11.01 -2.84
C LEU A 200 -1.92 10.96 -4.32
N THR A 201 -0.94 10.78 -5.20
CA THR A 201 -1.16 10.66 -6.65
C THR A 201 -1.93 9.38 -6.98
N LEU A 202 -1.60 8.25 -6.37
CA LEU A 202 -2.31 6.98 -6.56
C LEU A 202 -3.76 7.08 -6.07
N ALA A 203 -3.99 7.73 -4.93
CA ALA A 203 -5.33 7.97 -4.40
C ALA A 203 -6.13 8.93 -5.30
N GLN A 204 -5.56 10.06 -5.70
CA GLN A 204 -6.17 11.06 -6.59
C GLN A 204 -6.58 10.45 -7.94
N THR A 205 -5.76 9.55 -8.49
CA THR A 205 -6.00 8.93 -9.80
C THR A 205 -6.84 7.65 -9.72
N GLY A 206 -7.22 7.20 -8.52
CA GLY A 206 -7.95 5.95 -8.31
C GLY A 206 -7.16 4.70 -8.72
N LYS A 207 -5.82 4.77 -8.67
CA LYS A 207 -4.91 3.67 -9.02
C LYS A 207 -4.57 2.77 -7.83
N SER A 208 -4.95 3.17 -6.63
CA SER A 208 -4.99 2.33 -5.44
C SER A 208 -6.37 2.32 -4.83
N ASP A 209 -6.67 1.27 -4.07
CA ASP A 209 -7.88 1.24 -3.26
C ASP A 209 -7.88 2.40 -2.24
N PRO A 210 -9.06 2.94 -1.90
CA PRO A 210 -9.19 3.97 -0.88
C PRO A 210 -8.69 3.48 0.48
N GLN A 211 -7.82 4.28 1.08
CA GLN A 211 -7.27 4.08 2.43
C GLN A 211 -7.07 5.44 3.12
N PRO A 212 -7.11 5.49 4.46
CA PRO A 212 -6.87 6.72 5.19
C PRO A 212 -5.38 7.08 5.17
N ILE A 213 -5.09 8.36 4.96
CA ILE A 213 -3.75 8.94 5.01
C ILE A 213 -3.74 9.95 6.14
N VAL A 214 -2.97 9.68 7.19
CA VAL A 214 -2.85 10.55 8.36
C VAL A 214 -1.46 11.19 8.39
N CYS A 215 -1.42 12.51 8.49
CA CYS A 215 -0.21 13.30 8.68
C CYS A 215 -0.11 13.65 10.16
N LEU A 216 0.79 13.00 10.88
CA LEU A 216 0.99 13.20 12.31
C LEU A 216 2.11 14.20 12.56
N GLN A 217 1.91 15.10 13.52
CA GLN A 217 2.99 15.92 14.09
C GLN A 217 2.78 16.06 15.60
N ALA A 218 3.84 16.26 16.38
CA ALA A 218 3.69 16.52 17.80
C ALA A 218 2.99 17.87 18.06
N PRO A 219 2.23 18.03 19.16
CA PRO A 219 1.62 19.31 19.50
C PRO A 219 2.66 20.43 19.57
N GLY A 220 2.36 21.57 18.96
CA GLY A 220 3.26 22.72 18.85
C GLY A 220 4.30 22.63 17.72
N CYS A 221 4.37 21.51 16.99
CA CYS A 221 4.98 21.46 15.66
C CYS A 221 4.00 22.02 14.63
N ASP A 222 4.49 22.67 13.59
CA ASP A 222 3.72 23.31 12.49
C ASP A 222 4.07 22.73 11.11
N TYR A 223 4.81 21.62 11.08
CA TYR A 223 5.39 21.05 9.86
C TYR A 223 4.34 20.74 8.78
N TRP A 224 3.26 20.03 9.13
CA TRP A 224 2.18 19.70 8.20
C TRP A 224 1.23 20.87 7.96
N ASP A 225 1.15 21.83 8.88
CA ASP A 225 0.37 23.05 8.68
C ASP A 225 1.01 23.91 7.58
N ASP A 226 2.33 24.08 7.62
CA ASP A 226 3.11 24.76 6.58
C ASP A 226 3.04 24.01 5.24
N TRP A 227 3.13 22.69 5.27
CA TRP A 227 2.95 21.86 4.08
C TRP A 227 1.53 22.03 3.49
N ALA A 228 0.48 21.97 4.31
CA ALA A 228 -0.90 22.16 3.86
C ALA A 228 -1.14 23.58 3.33
N ALA A 229 -0.50 24.59 3.93
CA ALA A 229 -0.49 25.95 3.41
C ALA A 229 0.16 26.01 2.02
N PHE A 230 1.26 25.30 1.79
CA PHE A 230 1.85 25.15 0.45
C PHE A 230 0.90 24.45 -0.53
N ILE A 231 0.31 23.31 -0.17
CA ILE A 231 -0.63 22.58 -1.03
C ILE A 231 -1.80 23.48 -1.44
N THR A 232 -2.38 24.20 -0.47
CA THR A 232 -3.50 25.11 -0.72
C THR A 232 -3.06 26.30 -1.59
N LYS A 233 -1.94 26.94 -1.25
CA LYS A 233 -1.48 28.17 -1.92
C LYS A 233 -0.93 27.92 -3.31
N GLN A 234 -0.18 26.85 -3.51
CA GLN A 234 0.55 26.59 -4.75
C GLN A 234 -0.15 25.56 -5.63
N LEU A 235 -0.73 24.50 -5.07
CA LEU A 235 -1.39 23.50 -5.90
C LEU A 235 -2.85 23.86 -6.15
N LEU A 236 -3.64 24.05 -5.08
CA LEU A 236 -5.08 24.30 -5.23
C LEU A 236 -5.39 25.64 -5.88
N LYS A 237 -4.85 26.77 -5.37
CA LYS A 237 -5.13 28.10 -5.96
C LYS A 237 -4.69 28.23 -7.42
N ARG A 238 -3.71 27.43 -7.85
CA ARG A 238 -3.25 27.36 -9.25
C ARG A 238 -3.96 26.30 -10.08
N LYS A 239 -4.96 25.60 -9.51
CA LYS A 239 -5.75 24.54 -10.15
C LYS A 239 -4.91 23.35 -10.63
N LEU A 240 -3.83 23.03 -9.92
CA LEU A 240 -3.01 21.84 -10.16
C LEU A 240 -3.61 20.60 -9.50
N ILE A 241 -4.50 20.81 -8.53
CA ILE A 241 -5.34 19.80 -7.86
C ILE A 241 -6.76 20.35 -7.73
N SER A 242 -7.71 19.46 -7.46
CA SER A 242 -9.11 19.78 -7.14
C SER A 242 -9.29 20.09 -5.65
N GLU A 243 -10.40 20.72 -5.27
CA GLU A 243 -10.70 21.00 -3.86
C GLU A 243 -10.95 19.70 -3.08
N GLU A 244 -11.53 18.70 -3.74
CA GLU A 244 -11.78 17.37 -3.20
C GLU A 244 -10.49 16.67 -2.78
N ASP A 245 -9.36 16.93 -3.45
CA ASP A 245 -8.05 16.32 -3.15
C ASP A 245 -7.54 16.66 -1.74
N LEU A 246 -7.98 17.78 -1.15
CA LEU A 246 -7.66 18.13 0.24
C LEU A 246 -8.28 17.17 1.27
N ASN A 247 -9.22 16.31 0.86
CA ASN A 247 -9.85 15.32 1.72
C ASN A 247 -9.14 13.96 1.67
N LEU A 248 -8.07 13.84 0.88
CA LEU A 248 -7.31 12.59 0.79
C LEU A 248 -6.49 12.33 2.07
N PHE A 249 -6.08 13.38 2.77
CA PHE A 249 -5.26 13.29 3.98
C PHE A 249 -5.91 14.02 5.16
N ARG A 250 -5.54 13.63 6.37
CA ARG A 250 -5.94 14.29 7.62
C ARG A 250 -4.71 14.63 8.45
N ILE A 251 -4.58 15.89 8.88
CA ILE A 251 -3.56 16.30 9.83
C ILE A 251 -4.09 16.09 11.26
N VAL A 252 -3.27 15.45 12.10
CA VAL A 252 -3.58 15.13 13.49
C VAL A 252 -2.35 15.32 14.37
N ASP A 253 -2.56 15.58 15.66
CA ASP A 253 -1.50 15.92 16.61
C ASP A 253 -1.28 14.86 17.71
N SER A 254 -2.04 13.76 17.66
CA SER A 254 -2.00 12.69 18.65
C SER A 254 -2.13 11.31 18.01
N ALA A 255 -1.61 10.29 18.70
CA ALA A 255 -1.69 8.91 18.25
C ALA A 255 -3.15 8.42 18.25
N GLU A 256 -3.90 8.85 19.24
CA GLU A 256 -5.31 8.52 19.47
C GLU A 256 -6.17 9.06 18.33
N ALA A 257 -6.01 10.34 17.97
CA ALA A 257 -6.75 10.92 16.85
C ALA A 257 -6.40 10.25 15.50
N ALA A 258 -5.13 9.87 15.31
CA ALA A 258 -4.70 9.15 14.12
C ALA A 258 -5.36 7.76 14.01
N VAL A 259 -5.38 7.00 15.11
CA VAL A 259 -6.04 5.69 15.17
C VAL A 259 -7.56 5.83 15.03
N GLU A 260 -8.16 6.86 15.63
CA GLU A 260 -9.59 7.16 15.47
C GLU A 260 -9.96 7.43 14.00
N GLU A 261 -9.16 8.22 13.28
CA GLU A 261 -9.37 8.45 11.84
C GLU A 261 -9.24 7.13 11.04
N ILE A 262 -8.22 6.31 11.33
CA ILE A 262 -8.02 5.03 10.64
C ILE A 262 -9.19 4.07 10.88
N LEU A 263 -9.61 3.91 12.14
CA LEU A 263 -10.72 3.03 12.50
C LEU A 263 -12.06 3.57 12.00
N GLY A 264 -12.25 4.90 12.06
CA GLY A 264 -13.41 5.60 11.54
C GLY A 264 -13.59 5.40 10.04
N PHE A 265 -12.51 5.42 9.27
CA PHE A 265 -12.52 5.12 7.84
C PHE A 265 -12.99 3.69 7.52
N TYR A 266 -12.84 2.75 8.45
CA TYR A 266 -13.32 1.37 8.29
C TYR A 266 -14.54 1.06 9.17
N ARG A 267 -15.23 2.07 9.70
CA ARG A 267 -16.39 1.87 10.60
C ARG A 267 -17.51 1.12 9.89
N ARG A 268 -17.88 1.59 8.70
CA ARG A 268 -18.91 0.99 7.84
C ARG A 268 -18.33 0.54 6.52
N TYR A 269 -17.39 1.28 5.94
CA TYR A 269 -16.71 0.88 4.72
C TYR A 269 -15.84 -0.36 4.94
N HIS A 270 -15.88 -1.27 3.96
CA HIS A 270 -15.01 -2.44 3.92
C HIS A 270 -14.01 -2.35 2.78
N SER A 271 -14.50 -2.32 1.54
CA SER A 271 -13.68 -2.24 0.33
C SER A 271 -14.52 -1.82 -0.87
N ILE A 272 -13.88 -1.57 -2.01
CA ILE A 272 -14.54 -1.39 -3.30
C ILE A 272 -14.13 -2.49 -4.28
N ARG A 273 -14.96 -2.75 -5.29
CA ARG A 273 -14.58 -3.52 -6.48
C ARG A 273 -15.20 -2.93 -7.73
N PHE A 274 -14.43 -2.88 -8.80
CA PHE A 274 -14.93 -2.51 -10.13
C PHE A 274 -15.40 -3.76 -10.87
N VAL A 275 -16.62 -3.71 -11.40
CA VAL A 275 -17.21 -4.76 -12.25
C VAL A 275 -17.76 -4.09 -13.50
N GLY A 276 -17.08 -4.27 -14.64
CA GLY A 276 -17.41 -3.55 -15.86
C GLY A 276 -17.34 -2.03 -15.66
N ARG A 277 -18.48 -1.33 -15.68
CA ARG A 277 -18.61 0.11 -15.38
C ARG A 277 -19.10 0.40 -13.96
N GLN A 278 -19.58 -0.63 -13.25
CA GLN A 278 -20.10 -0.51 -11.90
C GLN A 278 -18.96 -0.48 -10.88
N LEU A 279 -19.17 0.29 -9.82
CA LEU A 279 -18.42 0.23 -8.58
C LEU A 279 -19.32 -0.41 -7.53
N ALA A 280 -18.89 -1.51 -6.95
CA ALA A 280 -19.49 -2.11 -5.77
C ALA A 280 -18.73 -1.63 -4.53
N LEU A 281 -19.33 -0.73 -3.75
CA LEU A 281 -18.81 -0.31 -2.45
C LEU A 281 -19.38 -1.24 -1.37
N ARG A 282 -18.52 -2.09 -0.82
CA ARG A 282 -18.87 -3.08 0.22
C ARG A 282 -18.85 -2.41 1.59
N MET A 283 -19.84 -2.73 2.40
CA MET A 283 -20.02 -2.20 3.75
C MET A 283 -20.13 -3.32 4.77
N LYS A 284 -19.66 -3.07 5.99
CA LYS A 284 -19.79 -3.97 7.14
C LYS A 284 -21.22 -3.99 7.69
N THR A 285 -21.95 -2.89 7.56
CA THR A 285 -23.33 -2.74 8.03
C THR A 285 -24.20 -2.04 6.98
N PRO A 286 -25.48 -2.44 6.81
CA PRO A 286 -26.37 -1.89 5.80
C PRO A 286 -26.84 -0.47 6.17
N ILE A 287 -27.16 0.34 5.17
CA ILE A 287 -27.76 1.69 5.33
C ILE A 287 -29.27 1.65 5.04
N SER A 288 -30.02 2.60 5.59
CA SER A 288 -31.47 2.72 5.37
C SER A 288 -31.80 3.35 4.01
N ALA A 289 -33.07 3.31 3.60
CA ALA A 289 -33.52 3.97 2.38
C ALA A 289 -33.38 5.50 2.46
N GLU A 290 -33.66 6.11 3.62
CA GLU A 290 -33.49 7.55 3.83
C GLU A 290 -32.00 7.95 3.75
N GLN A 291 -31.11 7.09 4.24
CA GLN A 291 -29.66 7.28 4.13
C GLN A 291 -29.18 7.16 2.68
N LEU A 292 -29.77 6.25 1.90
CA LEU A 292 -29.50 6.15 0.46
C LEU A 292 -29.92 7.44 -0.26
N GLU A 293 -31.11 7.97 0.00
CA GLU A 293 -31.58 9.23 -0.60
C GLU A 293 -30.63 10.41 -0.29
N GLN A 294 -30.10 10.49 0.92
CA GLN A 294 -29.08 11.49 1.29
C GLN A 294 -27.80 11.34 0.46
N ILE A 295 -27.36 10.10 0.22
CA ILE A 295 -26.22 9.82 -0.65
C ILE A 295 -26.51 10.28 -2.08
N GLU A 296 -27.69 9.97 -2.63
CA GLU A 296 -28.05 10.36 -4.00
C GLU A 296 -28.06 11.88 -4.17
N GLN A 297 -28.63 12.61 -3.21
CA GLN A 297 -28.68 14.07 -3.23
C GLN A 297 -27.28 14.69 -3.16
N LYS A 298 -26.39 14.13 -2.36
CA LYS A 298 -25.07 14.72 -2.09
C LYS A 298 -23.99 14.28 -3.08
N PHE A 299 -24.08 13.07 -3.61
CA PHE A 299 -23.04 12.42 -4.42
C PHE A 299 -23.52 11.97 -5.80
N GLY A 300 -24.67 12.46 -6.27
CA GLY A 300 -25.17 12.20 -7.62
C GLY A 300 -24.17 12.58 -8.73
N ASP A 301 -23.24 13.51 -8.45
CA ASP A 301 -22.13 13.88 -9.34
C ASP A 301 -21.13 12.74 -9.62
N LEU A 302 -21.12 11.69 -8.79
CA LEU A 302 -20.29 10.50 -8.99
C LEU A 302 -20.84 9.54 -10.05
N LEU A 303 -22.13 9.66 -10.37
CA LEU A 303 -22.82 8.78 -11.31
C LEU A 303 -22.47 9.18 -12.74
N SER A 304 -22.05 8.21 -13.56
CA SER A 304 -22.04 8.40 -15.01
C SER A 304 -23.43 8.24 -15.62
N GLU A 305 -24.25 7.39 -15.02
CA GLU A 305 -25.64 7.09 -15.41
C GLU A 305 -26.35 6.35 -14.27
N GLY A 306 -27.69 6.30 -14.32
CA GLY A 306 -28.49 5.55 -13.36
C GLY A 306 -28.54 6.22 -11.99
N ARG A 307 -28.53 5.39 -10.93
CA ARG A 307 -28.72 5.80 -9.54
C ARG A 307 -27.88 4.92 -8.60
N PHE A 308 -27.92 5.20 -7.30
CA PHE A 308 -27.30 4.33 -6.31
C PHE A 308 -28.25 3.19 -5.94
N GLU A 309 -27.72 1.96 -5.83
CA GLU A 309 -28.53 0.78 -5.54
C GLU A 309 -27.96 -0.03 -4.38
N LEU A 310 -28.81 -0.37 -3.41
CA LEU A 310 -28.49 -1.37 -2.41
C LEU A 310 -28.81 -2.76 -2.96
N ARG A 311 -27.80 -3.61 -3.09
CA ARG A 311 -27.96 -4.98 -3.61
C ARG A 311 -26.93 -5.95 -3.05
N GLY A 312 -27.15 -7.24 -3.32
CA GLY A 312 -26.17 -8.30 -3.05
C GLY A 312 -24.98 -8.29 -4.01
N ALA A 313 -24.12 -9.29 -3.88
CA ALA A 313 -22.92 -9.46 -4.72
C ALA A 313 -23.26 -9.48 -6.23
N LEU A 314 -22.41 -8.82 -7.02
CA LEU A 314 -22.39 -8.99 -8.48
C LEU A 314 -21.79 -10.36 -8.83
N GLU A 315 -22.09 -10.87 -10.02
CA GLU A 315 -21.69 -12.21 -10.46
C GLU A 315 -20.16 -12.39 -10.42
N GLU A 316 -19.43 -11.37 -10.88
CA GLU A 316 -17.98 -11.34 -10.90
C GLU A 316 -17.36 -11.16 -9.50
N GLU A 317 -18.14 -10.91 -8.45
CA GLU A 317 -17.63 -10.90 -7.06
C GLU A 317 -17.70 -12.28 -6.37
N LEU A 318 -18.26 -13.29 -7.04
CA LEU A 318 -18.44 -14.64 -6.47
C LEU A 318 -17.14 -15.45 -6.35
N ASP A 319 -16.05 -14.96 -6.95
CA ASP A 319 -14.67 -15.43 -6.75
C ASP A 319 -14.09 -15.03 -5.36
N GLU A 320 -14.78 -14.16 -4.62
CA GLU A 320 -14.45 -13.78 -3.24
C GLU A 320 -15.55 -14.24 -2.26
N PRO A 321 -15.72 -15.56 -2.03
CA PRO A 321 -16.86 -16.10 -1.27
C PRO A 321 -16.93 -15.57 0.16
N ALA A 322 -15.80 -15.22 0.78
CA ALA A 322 -15.73 -14.64 2.12
C ALA A 322 -16.41 -13.26 2.23
N LEU A 323 -16.61 -12.56 1.11
CA LEU A 323 -17.16 -11.20 1.06
C LEU A 323 -18.58 -11.16 0.49
N LYS A 324 -19.16 -12.31 0.13
CA LYS A 324 -20.45 -12.42 -0.55
C LYS A 324 -21.60 -11.76 0.23
N ASP A 325 -21.61 -11.91 1.54
CA ASP A 325 -22.75 -11.49 2.39
C ASP A 325 -22.67 -10.02 2.83
N LEU A 326 -21.61 -9.29 2.48
CA LEU A 326 -21.49 -7.87 2.81
C LEU A 326 -22.54 -7.03 2.07
N PRO A 327 -23.25 -6.11 2.75
CA PRO A 327 -24.08 -5.11 2.08
C PRO A 327 -23.27 -4.30 1.07
N ARG A 328 -23.88 -3.96 -0.08
CA ARG A 328 -23.21 -3.17 -1.13
C ARG A 328 -24.05 -1.99 -1.56
N LEU A 329 -23.37 -0.88 -1.76
CA LEU A 329 -23.84 0.26 -2.55
C LEU A 329 -23.22 0.14 -3.94
N VAL A 330 -24.03 -0.17 -4.95
CA VAL A 330 -23.60 -0.36 -6.33
C VAL A 330 -24.07 0.81 -7.18
N PHE A 331 -23.18 1.34 -8.01
CA PHE A 331 -23.50 2.43 -8.92
C PHE A 331 -22.52 2.51 -10.10
N ASN A 332 -22.93 3.15 -11.20
CA ASN A 332 -22.05 3.40 -12.33
C ASN A 332 -21.16 4.61 -12.05
N PHE A 333 -19.92 4.36 -11.63
CA PHE A 333 -18.99 5.41 -11.26
C PHE A 333 -18.36 6.09 -12.48
N ASN A 334 -18.25 7.42 -12.44
CA ASN A 334 -17.68 8.22 -13.53
C ASN A 334 -16.17 7.99 -13.79
N ARG A 335 -15.46 7.28 -12.90
CA ARG A 335 -14.02 6.94 -12.98
C ARG A 335 -13.06 8.12 -13.05
N ARG A 336 -13.52 9.32 -12.72
CA ARG A 336 -12.74 10.56 -12.78
C ARG A 336 -12.61 11.23 -11.42
N SER A 337 -13.56 10.98 -10.52
CA SER A 337 -13.67 11.71 -9.26
C SER A 337 -13.26 10.84 -8.05
N ALA A 338 -12.02 10.33 -8.03
CA ALA A 338 -11.57 9.43 -6.95
C ALA A 338 -11.54 10.12 -5.57
N SER A 339 -11.12 11.37 -5.50
CA SER A 339 -11.13 12.16 -4.26
C SER A 339 -12.55 12.47 -3.77
N ARG A 340 -13.50 12.60 -4.70
CA ARG A 340 -14.92 12.71 -4.37
C ARG A 340 -15.51 11.38 -3.89
N LEU A 341 -15.05 10.25 -4.44
CA LEU A 341 -15.36 8.92 -3.92
C LEU A 341 -14.85 8.75 -2.47
N ARG A 342 -13.68 9.30 -2.13
CA ARG A 342 -13.21 9.34 -0.73
C ARG A 342 -14.20 10.07 0.18
N GLN A 343 -14.73 11.22 -0.25
CA GLN A 343 -15.75 11.93 0.54
C GLN A 343 -17.06 11.15 0.70
N LEU A 344 -17.46 10.36 -0.31
CA LEU A 344 -18.59 9.42 -0.18
C LEU A 344 -18.29 8.37 0.89
N ILE A 345 -17.10 7.78 0.88
CA ILE A 345 -16.68 6.80 1.90
C ILE A 345 -16.72 7.42 3.30
N ASP A 346 -16.19 8.63 3.48
CA ASP A 346 -16.23 9.33 4.77
C ASP A 346 -17.67 9.66 5.20
N HIS A 347 -18.58 9.90 4.26
CA HIS A 347 -20.00 10.09 4.56
C HIS A 347 -20.67 8.78 4.97
N VAL A 348 -20.46 7.69 4.22
CA VAL A 348 -20.95 6.35 4.55
C VAL A 348 -20.49 5.92 5.94
N ASN A 349 -19.24 6.19 6.29
CA ASN A 349 -18.71 5.93 7.62
C ASN A 349 -19.30 6.78 8.73
N ARG A 350 -20.04 7.86 8.44
CA ARG A 350 -20.72 8.70 9.45
C ARG A 350 -22.19 8.36 9.63
N LEU A 351 -22.80 7.71 8.64
CA LEU A 351 -24.11 7.08 8.71
C LEU A 351 -24.11 5.86 9.64
#